data_AF-A0A7C5TXX0-F1
#
_entry.id   AF-A0A7C5TXX0-F1
#
_cell.length_a   1.000
_cell.length_b   1.000
_cell.length_c   1.000
_cell.angle_alpha   90.00
_cell.angle_beta   90.00
_cell.angle_gamma   90.00
#
_symmetry.space_group_name_H-M   'P 1'
#
loop_
_entity.id
_entity.type
_entity.pdbx_description
1 polymer ?
#
loop_
_entity_poly.entity_id
_entity_poly.type
_entity_poly.pdbx_seq_one_letter_code
_entity_poly.pdbx_strand_id
1 'polypeptide(L)'
;MRRRFETEVGVESVKQRILKHLKQVSTEHEFANLIWLVIDVALEALRHGEKRLAIIIDDAFQLIEVREAAVLIKGLLELIEHPEEKYEKIVAVVATSEGLSRTEIGRHRWADIRAMWNMSREGFEQLYKLLPDPKPSFEKVWRITGGNPGMLAKLYKAKWSVDEVIKSITTSKDLDTFILSLSAEERKWLLEAVENPDTLPAKEKLPLMQ
;
A
#
# COMPACT_ATOMS: atom_id res chain seq x y z
N MET A 1 5.64 19.92 15.52
CA MET A 1 4.35 19.95 16.24
C MET A 1 3.50 18.78 15.73
N ARG A 2 3.63 17.58 16.33
CA ARG A 2 2.83 16.39 15.98
C ARG A 2 1.58 16.41 16.85
N ARG A 3 0.41 16.68 16.26
CA ARG A 3 -0.87 16.49 16.95
C ARG A 3 -1.11 14.98 17.06
N ARG A 4 -0.89 14.42 18.25
CA ARG A 4 -1.46 13.13 18.62
C ARG A 4 -2.96 13.31 18.68
N PHE A 5 -3.68 12.53 17.89
CA PHE A 5 -5.11 12.32 18.11
C PHE A 5 -5.22 11.23 19.18
N GLU A 6 -5.06 11.66 20.44
CA GLU A 6 -5.46 10.87 21.60
C GLU A 6 -6.97 11.08 21.76
N THR A 7 -7.76 10.11 21.29
CA THR A 7 -9.14 9.95 21.75
C THR A 7 -9.14 8.91 22.86
N GLU A 8 -9.24 9.41 24.10
CA GLU A 8 -9.64 8.62 25.27
C GLU A 8 -11.07 8.10 25.05
N VAL A 9 -11.20 6.87 24.58
CA VAL A 9 -12.47 6.14 24.65
C VAL A 9 -12.17 4.76 25.22
N GLY A 10 -12.64 4.50 26.44
CA GLY A 10 -12.75 3.16 27.03
C GLY A 10 -11.51 2.26 26.95
N VAL A 11 -10.30 2.83 26.85
CA VAL A 11 -9.10 2.13 26.35
C VAL A 11 -8.77 0.89 27.16
N GLU A 12 -9.11 0.84 28.45
CA GLU A 12 -8.72 -0.28 29.30
C GLU A 12 -9.48 -1.58 28.98
N SER A 13 -10.78 -1.53 28.63
CA SER A 13 -11.54 -2.74 28.25
C SER A 13 -11.10 -3.28 26.89
N VAL A 14 -10.95 -2.38 25.93
CA VAL A 14 -10.48 -2.67 24.57
C VAL A 14 -9.07 -3.23 24.62
N LYS A 15 -8.16 -2.56 25.36
CA LYS A 15 -6.76 -3.00 25.55
C LYS A 15 -6.68 -4.34 26.27
N GLN A 16 -7.51 -4.60 27.27
CA GLN A 16 -7.55 -5.89 27.94
C GLN A 16 -8.08 -7.01 27.04
N ARG A 17 -9.06 -6.73 26.17
CA ARG A 17 -9.56 -7.70 25.17
C ARG A 17 -8.57 -7.96 24.04
N ILE A 18 -7.89 -6.91 23.55
CA ILE A 18 -6.75 -7.01 22.64
C ILE A 18 -5.68 -7.92 23.27
N LEU A 19 -5.28 -7.64 24.51
CA LEU A 19 -4.28 -8.43 25.23
C LEU A 19 -4.73 -9.87 25.50
N LYS A 20 -6.03 -10.11 25.72
CA LYS A 20 -6.60 -11.44 25.93
C LYS A 20 -6.61 -12.26 24.64
N HIS A 21 -7.00 -11.67 23.51
CA HIS A 21 -6.95 -12.33 22.21
C HIS A 21 -5.51 -12.61 21.80
N LEU A 22 -4.59 -11.66 21.96
CA LEU A 22 -3.15 -11.83 21.70
C LEU A 22 -2.52 -12.97 22.53
N LYS A 23 -3.02 -13.22 23.74
CA LYS A 23 -2.54 -14.32 24.61
C LYS A 23 -3.09 -15.71 24.24
N GLN A 24 -4.17 -15.78 23.45
CA GLN A 24 -4.78 -17.04 23.00
C GLN A 24 -4.32 -17.45 21.59
N VAL A 25 -3.42 -16.67 20.98
CA VAL A 25 -2.94 -16.93 19.64
C VAL A 25 -1.99 -18.13 19.62
N SER A 26 -2.47 -19.23 19.04
CA SER A 26 -1.66 -20.32 18.52
C SER A 26 -1.07 -19.90 17.16
N THR A 27 0.18 -20.27 16.91
CA THR A 27 1.07 -19.85 15.81
C THR A 27 0.56 -20.08 14.38
N GLU A 28 -0.61 -20.69 14.19
CA GLU A 28 -1.21 -20.95 12.86
C GLU A 28 -2.40 -20.03 12.52
N HIS A 29 -2.94 -19.25 13.46
CA HIS A 29 -4.17 -18.43 13.26
C HIS A 29 -3.99 -16.95 13.64
N GLU A 30 -2.75 -16.46 13.64
CA GLU A 30 -2.41 -15.14 14.18
C GLU A 30 -3.15 -14.01 13.46
N PHE A 31 -3.44 -14.17 12.16
CA PHE A 31 -4.01 -13.12 11.36
C PHE A 31 -5.54 -13.05 11.35
N ALA A 32 -6.23 -14.19 11.33
CA ALA A 32 -7.69 -14.21 11.54
C ALA A 32 -8.04 -13.47 12.85
N ASN A 33 -7.22 -13.65 13.88
CA ASN A 33 -7.37 -12.94 15.15
C ASN A 33 -7.18 -11.42 15.02
N LEU A 34 -6.26 -10.95 14.18
CA LEU A 34 -6.08 -9.52 13.92
C LEU A 34 -7.26 -8.91 13.15
N ILE A 35 -7.79 -9.63 12.15
CA ILE A 35 -8.98 -9.22 11.40
C ILE A 35 -10.17 -9.07 12.36
N TRP A 36 -10.44 -10.11 13.14
CA TRP A 36 -11.51 -10.08 14.14
C TRP A 36 -11.28 -8.97 15.17
N LEU A 37 -10.04 -8.69 15.54
CA LEU A 37 -9.74 -7.61 16.47
C LEU A 37 -10.14 -6.24 15.91
N VAL A 38 -9.84 -5.95 14.65
CA VAL A 38 -10.24 -4.68 14.02
C VAL A 38 -11.77 -4.53 14.00
N ILE A 39 -12.47 -5.61 13.66
CA ILE A 39 -13.95 -5.63 13.63
C ILE A 39 -14.51 -5.47 15.05
N ASP A 40 -13.97 -6.20 16.02
CA ASP A 40 -14.42 -6.15 17.42
C ASP A 40 -14.22 -4.76 18.03
N VAL A 41 -13.07 -4.13 17.79
CA VAL A 41 -12.79 -2.77 18.25
C VAL A 41 -13.78 -1.78 17.62
N ALA A 42 -14.08 -1.94 16.33
CA ALA A 42 -15.08 -1.11 15.65
C ALA A 42 -16.49 -1.30 16.24
N LEU A 43 -16.91 -2.54 16.48
CA LEU A 43 -18.21 -2.85 17.10
C LEU A 43 -18.29 -2.31 18.53
N GLU A 44 -17.21 -2.41 19.31
CA GLU A 44 -17.16 -1.87 20.68
C GLU A 44 -17.27 -0.34 20.67
N ALA A 45 -16.61 0.34 19.74
CA ALA A 45 -16.77 1.79 19.57
C ALA A 45 -18.23 2.16 19.28
N LEU A 46 -18.90 1.45 18.37
CA LEU A 46 -20.32 1.67 18.07
C LEU A 46 -21.22 1.43 19.29
N ARG A 47 -20.97 0.36 20.06
CA ARG A 47 -21.71 0.04 21.31
C ARG A 47 -21.53 1.13 22.37
N HIS A 48 -20.38 1.81 22.38
CA HIS A 48 -20.14 2.95 23.27
C HIS A 48 -20.76 4.27 22.78
N GLY A 49 -21.55 4.22 21.71
CA GLY A 49 -22.31 5.35 21.21
C GLY A 49 -21.59 6.19 20.17
N GLU A 50 -20.42 5.74 19.68
CA GLU A 50 -19.77 6.38 18.54
C GLU A 50 -20.63 6.20 17.30
N LYS A 51 -20.99 7.33 16.67
CA LYS A 51 -21.84 7.32 15.48
C LYS A 51 -21.06 7.45 14.19
N ARG A 52 -19.78 7.86 14.27
CA ARG A 52 -18.94 8.11 13.10
C ARG A 52 -17.61 7.40 13.26
N LEU A 53 -17.35 6.44 12.39
CA LEU A 53 -16.13 5.63 12.45
C LEU A 53 -15.31 5.77 11.16
N ALA A 54 -14.00 5.95 11.32
CA ALA A 54 -13.04 5.89 10.24
C ALA A 54 -12.03 4.77 10.55
N ILE A 55 -12.01 3.73 9.72
CA ILE A 55 -11.10 2.59 9.83
C ILE A 55 -10.02 2.78 8.77
N ILE A 56 -8.76 2.85 9.18
CA ILE A 56 -7.61 3.03 8.28
C ILE A 56 -6.65 1.88 8.51
N ILE A 57 -6.38 1.13 7.44
CA ILE A 57 -5.44 0.00 7.45
C ILE A 57 -4.37 0.30 6.41
N ASP A 58 -3.11 0.34 6.83
CA ASP A 58 -1.96 0.60 5.96
C ASP A 58 -0.97 -0.58 6.04
N ASP A 59 -0.62 -1.12 4.89
CA ASP A 59 0.38 -2.18 4.68
C ASP A 59 0.16 -3.50 5.45
N ALA A 60 -1.08 -3.80 5.86
CA ALA A 60 -1.41 -5.06 6.52
C ALA A 60 -1.32 -6.29 5.59
N PHE A 61 -1.24 -6.07 4.27
CA PHE A 61 -1.29 -7.14 3.26
C PHE A 61 0.01 -7.93 3.14
N GLN A 62 1.16 -7.31 3.48
CA GLN A 62 2.45 -8.03 3.51
C GLN A 62 2.50 -9.12 4.59
N LEU A 63 1.59 -9.06 5.57
CA LEU A 63 1.52 -9.98 6.70
C LEU A 63 0.46 -11.07 6.52
N ILE A 64 -0.17 -11.13 5.35
CA ILE A 64 -1.24 -12.10 5.05
C ILE A 64 -1.11 -12.80 3.74
N GLU A 65 -1.75 -13.96 3.72
CA GLU A 65 -2.11 -14.60 2.48
C GLU A 65 -3.18 -13.80 1.72
N VAL A 66 -3.11 -13.91 0.40
CA VAL A 66 -4.02 -13.25 -0.54
C VAL A 66 -5.50 -13.57 -0.28
N ARG A 67 -5.81 -14.77 0.25
CA ARG A 67 -7.19 -15.16 0.61
C ARG A 67 -7.67 -14.46 1.88
N GLU A 68 -6.82 -14.32 2.89
CA GLU A 68 -7.14 -13.67 4.16
C GLU A 68 -7.42 -12.17 3.95
N ALA A 69 -6.70 -11.56 3.01
CA ALA A 69 -6.96 -10.22 2.51
C ALA A 69 -8.41 -10.01 2.05
N ALA A 70 -8.97 -10.96 1.27
CA ALA A 70 -10.36 -10.88 0.84
C ALA A 70 -11.35 -11.04 2.00
N VAL A 71 -11.04 -11.90 2.99
CA VAL A 71 -11.85 -12.08 4.20
C VAL A 71 -11.89 -10.80 5.04
N LEU A 72 -10.76 -10.13 5.23
CA LEU A 72 -10.68 -8.85 5.91
C LEU A 72 -11.58 -7.80 5.25
N ILE A 73 -11.44 -7.63 3.93
CA ILE A 73 -12.24 -6.66 3.17
C ILE A 73 -13.73 -6.99 3.27
N LYS A 74 -14.10 -8.27 3.21
CA LYS A 74 -15.50 -8.70 3.37
C LYS A 74 -16.03 -8.38 4.77
N GLY A 75 -15.26 -8.63 5.82
CA GLY A 75 -15.69 -8.30 7.19
C GLY A 75 -15.87 -6.80 7.42
N LEU A 76 -15.03 -5.96 6.81
CA LEU A 76 -15.21 -4.51 6.83
C LEU A 76 -16.46 -4.07 6.07
N LEU A 77 -16.77 -4.72 4.94
CA LEU A 77 -18.01 -4.47 4.21
C LEU A 77 -19.23 -4.85 5.05
N GLU A 78 -19.22 -6.03 5.68
CA GLU A 78 -20.31 -6.50 6.56
C GLU A 78 -20.56 -5.52 7.71
N LEU A 79 -19.50 -4.96 8.30
CA LEU A 79 -19.62 -3.90 9.32
C LEU A 79 -20.31 -2.63 8.79
N ILE A 80 -20.07 -2.26 7.53
CA ILE A 80 -20.67 -1.07 6.91
C ILE A 80 -22.12 -1.34 6.49
N GLU A 81 -22.39 -2.49 5.85
CA GLU A 81 -23.70 -2.83 5.29
C GLU A 81 -24.69 -3.34 6.35
N HIS A 82 -24.20 -4.04 7.36
CA HIS A 82 -25.01 -4.76 8.35
C HIS A 82 -24.52 -4.57 9.81
N PRO A 83 -24.38 -3.34 10.31
CA PRO A 83 -23.99 -3.14 11.70
C PRO A 83 -25.13 -3.49 12.66
N GLU A 84 -24.78 -4.13 13.76
CA GLU A 84 -25.70 -4.45 14.86
C GLU A 84 -26.23 -3.20 15.57
N GLU A 85 -25.42 -2.13 15.58
CA GLU A 85 -25.70 -0.88 16.29
C GLU A 85 -26.02 0.28 15.34
N LYS A 86 -26.78 1.26 15.83
CA LYS A 86 -27.09 2.46 15.05
C LYS A 86 -25.85 3.33 14.88
N TYR A 87 -25.46 3.57 13.64
CA TYR A 87 -24.38 4.47 13.26
C TYR A 87 -24.90 5.60 12.35
N GLU A 88 -24.11 6.67 12.21
CA GLU A 88 -24.35 7.74 11.24
C GLU A 88 -23.50 7.52 9.97
N LYS A 89 -22.19 7.30 10.12
CA LYS A 89 -21.26 7.08 8.99
C LYS A 89 -20.11 6.16 9.38
N ILE A 90 -19.81 5.19 8.54
CA ILE A 90 -18.59 4.38 8.63
C ILE A 90 -17.84 4.53 7.31
N VAL A 91 -16.54 4.76 7.38
CA VAL A 91 -15.63 4.72 6.22
C VAL A 91 -14.47 3.81 6.54
N ALA A 92 -14.14 2.91 5.60
CA ALA A 92 -12.95 2.08 5.67
C ALA A 92 -12.03 2.42 4.50
N VAL A 93 -10.78 2.74 4.80
CA VAL A 93 -9.73 2.99 3.79
C VAL A 93 -8.60 2.02 4.05
N VAL A 94 -8.29 1.24 3.02
CA VAL A 94 -7.30 0.18 3.10
C VAL A 94 -6.24 0.41 2.02
N ALA A 95 -4.99 0.60 2.45
CA ALA A 95 -3.84 0.79 1.58
C ALA A 95 -2.99 -0.50 1.56
N THR A 96 -2.64 -0.94 0.35
CA THR A 96 -1.77 -2.10 0.10
C THR A 96 -0.61 -1.68 -0.78
N SER A 97 0.58 -2.15 -0.44
CA SER A 97 1.79 -2.00 -1.26
C SER A 97 1.94 -3.12 -2.31
N GLU A 98 1.06 -4.12 -2.29
CA GLU A 98 1.15 -5.33 -3.11
C GLU A 98 0.09 -5.40 -4.23
N GLY A 99 0.51 -5.86 -5.41
CA GLY A 99 -0.38 -6.14 -6.54
C GLY A 99 -1.07 -7.50 -6.48
N LEU A 100 -0.63 -8.43 -5.62
CA LEU A 100 -1.13 -9.81 -5.55
C LEU A 100 -2.57 -9.87 -5.02
N SER A 101 -2.87 -9.12 -3.95
CA SER A 101 -4.21 -9.03 -3.39
C SER A 101 -5.20 -8.28 -4.28
N ARG A 102 -4.71 -7.47 -5.24
CA ARG A 102 -5.57 -6.72 -6.17
C ARG A 102 -6.47 -7.64 -7.00
N THR A 103 -5.93 -8.74 -7.52
CA THR A 103 -6.71 -9.69 -8.34
C THR A 103 -7.77 -10.40 -7.51
N GLU A 104 -7.39 -10.87 -6.33
CA GLU A 104 -8.28 -11.61 -5.43
C GLU A 104 -9.37 -10.74 -4.82
N ILE A 105 -9.10 -9.47 -4.51
CA ILE A 105 -10.12 -8.53 -4.02
C ILE A 105 -10.96 -8.03 -5.20
N GLY A 106 -10.33 -7.69 -6.33
CA GLY A 106 -10.97 -7.05 -7.48
C GLY A 106 -11.91 -7.94 -8.28
N ARG A 107 -11.83 -9.27 -8.12
CA ARG A 107 -12.82 -10.19 -8.67
C ARG A 107 -14.17 -10.15 -7.94
N HIS A 108 -14.23 -9.53 -6.76
CA HIS A 108 -15.46 -9.32 -5.99
C HIS A 108 -15.96 -7.88 -6.13
N ARG A 109 -17.20 -7.65 -5.70
CA ARG A 109 -17.81 -6.30 -5.66
C ARG A 109 -17.77 -5.68 -4.26
N TRP A 110 -16.86 -6.14 -3.40
CA TRP A 110 -16.81 -5.75 -1.98
C TRP A 110 -16.02 -4.46 -1.72
N ALA A 111 -15.21 -4.01 -2.67
CA ALA A 111 -14.37 -2.84 -2.50
C ALA A 111 -14.20 -2.04 -3.79
N ASP A 112 -14.17 -0.72 -3.64
CA ASP A 112 -13.75 0.21 -4.69
C ASP A 112 -12.22 0.34 -4.70
N ILE A 113 -11.55 -0.41 -5.57
CA ILE A 113 -10.09 -0.37 -5.68
C ILE A 113 -9.64 0.87 -6.45
N ARG A 114 -8.77 1.68 -5.84
CA ARG A 114 -8.13 2.84 -6.48
C ARG A 114 -6.63 2.62 -6.55
N ALA A 115 -6.09 2.55 -7.77
CA ALA A 115 -4.65 2.51 -7.96
C ALA A 115 -4.03 3.88 -7.63
N MET A 116 -2.97 3.88 -6.82
CA MET A 116 -2.14 5.06 -6.66
C MET A 116 -1.25 5.23 -7.88
N TRP A 117 -1.23 6.43 -8.45
CA TRP A 117 -0.36 6.79 -9.56
C TRP A 117 0.66 7.85 -9.13
N ASN A 118 1.61 8.16 -10.02
CA ASN A 118 2.49 9.31 -9.83
C ASN A 118 1.67 10.61 -9.69
N MET A 119 2.24 11.60 -9.01
CA MET A 119 1.60 12.90 -8.84
C MET A 119 1.39 13.58 -10.21
N SER A 120 0.34 14.39 -10.32
CA SER A 120 0.18 15.28 -11.47
C SER A 120 1.36 16.24 -11.58
N ARG A 121 1.58 16.82 -12.76
CA ARG A 121 2.68 17.76 -12.98
C ARG A 121 2.60 18.94 -12.02
N GLU A 122 1.42 19.51 -11.85
CA GLU A 122 1.17 20.66 -10.98
C GLU A 122 1.39 20.31 -9.51
N GLY A 123 0.89 19.16 -9.06
CA GLY A 123 1.06 18.70 -7.68
C GLY A 123 2.53 18.37 -7.37
N PHE A 124 3.24 17.76 -8.32
CA PHE A 124 4.66 17.47 -8.20
C PHE A 124 5.50 18.76 -8.22
N GLU A 125 5.12 19.77 -9.01
CA GLU A 125 5.77 21.09 -9.02
C GLU A 125 5.63 21.80 -7.67
N GLN A 126 4.44 21.75 -7.06
CA GLN A 126 4.21 22.29 -5.72
C GLN A 126 5.13 21.61 -4.71
N LEU A 127 5.22 20.27 -4.72
CA LEU A 127 6.14 19.52 -3.85
C LEU A 127 7.61 19.90 -4.10
N TYR A 128 8.02 19.99 -5.36
CA TYR A 128 9.39 20.34 -5.75
C TYR A 128 9.79 21.75 -5.29
N LYS A 129 8.88 22.72 -5.33
CA LYS A 129 9.11 24.11 -4.88
C LYS A 129 9.41 24.21 -3.38
N LEU A 130 8.97 23.24 -2.57
CA LEU A 130 9.27 23.19 -1.14
C LEU A 130 10.71 22.75 -0.83
N LEU A 131 11.43 22.19 -1.81
CA LEU A 131 12.80 21.73 -1.61
C LEU A 131 13.80 22.90 -1.63
N PRO A 132 14.81 22.89 -0.75
CA PRO A 132 15.81 23.97 -0.70
C PRO A 132 16.70 23.97 -1.95
N ASP A 133 17.28 25.13 -2.24
CA ASP A 133 18.35 25.28 -3.21
C ASP A 133 19.71 24.88 -2.60
N PRO A 134 20.69 24.45 -3.41
CA PRO A 134 20.63 24.31 -4.87
C PRO A 134 19.91 23.01 -5.31
N LYS A 135 19.11 23.13 -6.37
CA LYS A 135 18.43 21.99 -7.04
C LYS A 135 18.40 22.15 -8.57
N PRO A 136 18.46 21.05 -9.34
CA PRO A 136 18.33 21.09 -10.81
C PRO A 136 16.96 21.60 -11.22
N SER A 137 16.79 22.10 -12.45
CA SER A 137 15.50 22.61 -12.93
C SER A 137 14.36 21.58 -12.79
N PHE A 138 13.16 22.10 -12.52
CA PHE A 138 11.94 21.29 -12.41
C PHE A 138 11.75 20.37 -13.62
N GLU A 139 11.90 20.89 -14.84
CA GLU A 139 11.74 20.10 -16.07
C GLU A 139 12.67 18.89 -16.14
N LYS A 140 13.92 19.03 -15.68
CA LYS A 140 14.87 17.92 -15.63
C LYS A 140 14.41 16.86 -14.63
N VAL A 141 13.98 17.29 -13.44
CA VAL A 141 13.53 16.37 -12.39
C VAL A 141 12.24 15.67 -12.79
N TRP A 142 11.26 16.40 -13.32
CA TRP A 142 10.00 15.86 -13.83
C TRP A 142 10.24 14.78 -14.89
N ARG A 143 11.12 15.05 -15.86
CA ARG A 143 11.47 14.08 -16.91
C ARG A 143 12.07 12.79 -16.35
N ILE A 144 12.87 12.88 -15.29
CA ILE A 144 13.54 11.73 -14.69
C ILE A 144 12.58 10.93 -13.78
N THR A 145 11.73 11.61 -13.01
CA THR A 145 10.89 10.95 -12.00
C THR A 145 9.49 10.57 -12.52
N GLY A 146 9.03 11.20 -13.60
CA GLY A 146 7.67 11.05 -14.11
C GLY A 146 6.59 11.41 -13.08
N GLY A 147 6.91 12.28 -12.11
CA GLY A 147 6.02 12.66 -11.02
C GLY A 147 6.04 11.74 -9.80
N ASN A 148 6.97 10.78 -9.71
CA ASN A 148 7.09 9.89 -8.56
C ASN A 148 7.72 10.62 -7.35
N PRO A 149 7.00 10.84 -6.24
CA PRO A 149 7.54 11.55 -5.07
C PRO A 149 8.62 10.75 -4.33
N GLY A 150 8.56 9.41 -4.36
CA GLY A 150 9.60 8.55 -3.80
C GLY A 150 10.93 8.68 -4.55
N MET A 151 10.89 8.76 -5.88
CA MET A 151 12.08 9.00 -6.69
C MET A 151 12.65 10.40 -6.49
N LEU A 152 11.80 11.41 -6.35
CA LEU A 152 12.22 12.76 -5.97
C LEU A 152 13.00 12.75 -4.64
N ALA A 153 12.49 12.04 -3.64
CA ALA A 153 13.16 11.92 -2.34
C ALA A 153 14.52 11.20 -2.46
N LYS A 154 14.64 10.17 -3.29
CA LYS A 154 15.92 9.49 -3.57
C LYS A 154 16.93 10.43 -4.22
N LEU A 155 16.52 11.17 -5.26
CA LEU A 155 17.37 12.16 -5.92
C LEU A 155 17.85 13.23 -4.93
N TYR A 156 16.94 13.77 -4.10
CA TYR A 156 17.30 14.76 -3.10
C TYR A 156 18.33 14.23 -2.10
N LYS A 157 18.13 13.01 -1.56
CA LYS A 157 19.07 12.38 -0.63
C LYS A 157 20.44 12.10 -1.26
N ALA A 158 20.46 11.76 -2.54
CA ALA A 158 21.68 11.57 -3.33
C ALA A 158 22.27 12.88 -3.88
N LYS A 159 21.89 14.04 -3.32
CA LYS A 159 22.37 15.37 -3.74
C LYS A 159 22.23 15.59 -5.26
N TRP A 160 21.12 15.09 -5.81
CA TRP A 160 20.76 15.17 -7.22
C TRP A 160 21.64 14.34 -8.17
N SER A 161 22.43 13.40 -7.66
CA SER A 161 23.19 12.44 -8.46
C SER A 161 22.29 11.32 -8.97
N VAL A 162 22.08 11.29 -10.29
CA VAL A 162 21.31 10.23 -10.95
C VAL A 162 22.04 8.90 -10.86
N ASP A 163 23.36 8.89 -11.05
CA ASP A 163 24.19 7.68 -11.04
C ASP A 163 24.20 7.01 -9.68
N GLU A 164 24.24 7.79 -8.59
CA GLU A 164 24.13 7.24 -7.23
C GLU A 164 22.76 6.60 -6.99
N VAL A 165 21.68 7.21 -7.48
CA VAL A 165 20.33 6.64 -7.37
C VAL A 165 20.21 5.34 -8.19
N ILE A 166 20.72 5.32 -9.42
CA ILE A 166 20.75 4.10 -10.25
C ILE A 166 21.51 3.00 -9.52
N LYS A 167 22.74 3.28 -9.08
CA LYS A 167 23.57 2.31 -8.35
C LYS A 167 22.86 1.79 -7.10
N SER A 168 22.26 2.68 -6.31
CA SER A 168 21.51 2.30 -5.11
C SER A 168 20.33 1.38 -5.43
N ILE A 169 19.58 1.67 -6.51
CA ILE A 169 18.46 0.83 -6.94
C ILE A 169 18.97 -0.54 -7.42
N THR A 170 19.96 -0.57 -8.31
CA THR A 170 20.57 -1.80 -8.84
C THR A 170 21.03 -2.71 -7.71
N THR A 171 21.75 -2.19 -6.72
CA THR A 171 22.22 -2.97 -5.57
C THR A 171 21.05 -3.39 -4.66
N SER A 172 20.14 -2.48 -4.31
CA SER A 172 19.05 -2.80 -3.37
C SER A 172 18.04 -3.82 -3.89
N LYS A 173 17.92 -3.92 -5.21
CA LYS A 173 17.00 -4.83 -5.90
C LYS A 173 17.72 -6.03 -6.52
N ASP A 174 19.02 -6.16 -6.28
CA ASP A 174 19.87 -7.21 -6.85
C ASP A 174 19.66 -7.42 -8.36
N LEU A 175 19.56 -6.30 -9.10
CA LEU A 175 19.20 -6.32 -10.51
C LEU A 175 20.27 -7.02 -11.36
N ASP A 176 21.53 -6.96 -10.93
CA ASP A 176 22.63 -7.64 -11.61
C ASP A 176 22.41 -9.16 -11.62
N THR A 177 22.08 -9.75 -10.47
CA THR A 177 21.77 -11.18 -10.36
C THR A 177 20.52 -11.55 -11.15
N PHE A 178 19.47 -10.72 -11.08
CA PHE A 178 18.25 -10.92 -11.86
C PHE A 178 18.55 -10.94 -13.37
N ILE A 179 19.27 -9.93 -13.88
CA ILE A 179 19.63 -9.86 -15.29
C ILE A 179 20.50 -11.06 -15.69
N LEU A 180 21.39 -11.51 -14.81
CA LEU A 180 22.23 -12.69 -15.05
C LEU A 180 21.41 -13.98 -15.17
N SER A 181 20.30 -14.11 -14.43
CA SER A 181 19.40 -15.27 -14.54
C SER A 181 18.58 -15.33 -15.83
N LEU A 182 18.45 -14.22 -16.57
CA LEU A 182 17.66 -14.17 -17.80
C LEU A 182 18.40 -14.80 -18.97
N SER A 183 17.66 -15.55 -19.79
CA SER A 183 18.10 -16.04 -21.10
C SER A 183 18.36 -14.88 -22.08
N ALA A 184 19.05 -15.18 -23.19
CA ALA A 184 19.32 -14.20 -24.22
C ALA A 184 18.03 -13.59 -24.82
N GLU A 185 16.97 -14.39 -24.90
CA GLU A 185 15.69 -13.95 -25.44
C GLU A 185 14.95 -13.02 -24.45
N GLU A 186 14.91 -13.39 -23.17
CA GLU A 186 14.30 -12.54 -22.12
C GLU A 186 15.04 -11.21 -21.95
N ARG A 187 16.37 -11.20 -22.06
CA ARG A 187 17.16 -9.95 -22.05
C ARG A 187 16.81 -9.04 -23.22
N LYS A 188 16.58 -9.62 -24.41
CA LYS A 188 16.13 -8.86 -25.58
C LYS A 188 14.76 -8.24 -25.32
N TRP A 189 13.83 -9.00 -24.73
CA TRP A 189 12.51 -8.48 -24.38
C TRP A 189 12.58 -7.38 -23.33
N LEU A 190 13.46 -7.51 -22.32
CA LEU A 190 13.67 -6.47 -21.33
C LEU A 190 14.22 -5.17 -21.95
N LEU A 191 15.15 -5.28 -22.91
CA LEU A 191 15.67 -4.12 -23.65
C LEU A 191 14.58 -3.43 -24.47
N GLU A 192 13.70 -4.19 -25.14
CA GLU A 192 12.54 -3.64 -25.85
C GLU A 192 11.59 -2.91 -24.89
N ALA A 193 11.41 -3.45 -23.67
CA ALA A 193 10.52 -2.91 -22.66
C ALA A 193 10.99 -1.59 -22.03
N VAL A 194 12.30 -1.32 -22.02
CA VAL A 194 12.86 -0.05 -21.54
C VAL A 194 12.38 1.12 -22.42
N GLU A 195 12.27 0.91 -23.73
CA GLU A 195 11.78 1.92 -24.68
C GLU A 195 10.24 1.92 -24.77
N ASN A 196 9.63 0.74 -24.72
CA ASN A 196 8.17 0.61 -24.76
C ASN A 196 7.69 -0.50 -23.82
N PRO A 197 7.15 -0.16 -22.62
CA PRO A 197 6.74 -1.15 -21.63
C PRO A 197 5.58 -2.05 -22.11
N ASP A 198 4.79 -1.60 -23.10
CA ASP A 198 3.67 -2.38 -23.66
C ASP A 198 4.14 -3.57 -24.51
N THR A 199 5.45 -3.73 -24.71
CA THR A 199 6.04 -4.91 -25.37
C THR A 199 6.07 -6.15 -24.48
N LEU A 200 5.96 -5.99 -23.15
CA LEU A 200 5.94 -7.11 -22.19
C LEU A 200 4.63 -7.93 -22.23
N PRO A 201 3.42 -7.31 -22.30
CA PRO A 201 2.17 -8.07 -22.31
C PRO A 201 1.73 -8.56 -23.70
N ALA A 202 2.28 -8.00 -24.79
CA ALA A 202 1.69 -8.10 -26.13
C ALA A 202 1.88 -9.44 -26.86
N LYS A 203 2.70 -10.36 -26.35
CA LYS A 203 2.89 -11.72 -26.90
C LYS A 203 3.24 -12.61 -25.73
N GLU A 204 2.83 -13.88 -25.77
CA GLU A 204 3.09 -15.01 -24.84
C GLU A 204 4.54 -15.11 -24.26
N LYS A 205 5.01 -14.08 -23.55
CA LYS A 205 6.38 -13.89 -23.04
C LYS A 205 6.41 -13.92 -21.51
N LEU A 206 5.29 -13.62 -20.88
CA LEU A 206 4.99 -13.93 -19.49
C LEU A 206 3.70 -14.76 -19.56
N PRO A 207 3.59 -15.92 -18.88
CA PRO A 207 2.28 -16.46 -18.60
C PRO A 207 1.52 -15.33 -17.89
N LEU A 208 0.52 -14.78 -18.56
CA LEU A 208 -0.37 -13.77 -17.97
C LEU A 208 -0.91 -14.40 -16.69
N MET A 209 -0.35 -13.95 -15.56
CA MET A 209 -0.73 -14.21 -14.17
C MET A 209 -1.89 -15.22 -14.06
N GLN A 210 -1.57 -16.52 -13.97
CA GLN A 210 -2.52 -17.52 -13.46
C GLN A 210 -2.64 -17.38 -11.95
#